data_AF-A0A222ENA0-F1
#
_entry.id   AF-A0A222ENA0-F1
#
_cell.length_a   1.000
_cell.length_b   1.000
_cell.length_c   1.000
_cell.angle_alpha   90.00
_cell.angle_beta   90.00
_cell.angle_gamma   90.00
#
_symmetry.space_group_name_H-M   'P 1'
#
loop_
_entity.id
_entity.type
_entity.pdbx_description
1 polymer ?
#
loop_
_entity_poly.entity_id
_entity_poly.type
_entity_poly.pdbx_seq_one_letter_code
_entity_poly.pdbx_strand_id
1 'polypeptide(L)'
;MKKLLCLLTSMSLVATTSAAVVSCGNSEPATEETNTDKKSDLSTITGDDLKLSPAANDEASAKKAVLDAVNKKFSGKNYVESDLLFSGFNAATSTSNPGSIKVEPAANSTKLKGSASFELAYNDTLSDLSTITGDDLKLSPAANNEALAKKAVLDAVNKKFSGKNYVESDLLFSGFNAATSTSNPGSIKVEPAANSTKLKGSATFSLIFREVVDLSTLPETSKIAPVEDEKQSSAESSIIKQLLINDNLSVEKDIDITFSSFVAPSKSDKKDGSIKVVATSTSKLVKGEVTFTLKEVKEVDLKLVDDLIKGEGDYAMFNPAIYKKGITVPETEVGTKDGVFKLIKSYTEKLLLLASLIGIKITIDQLVNLVDINYFDDDNGTVQHVEGTQIKLAKLTVKSGMAYSIDGYYVRGEINAKIFKQIDINTVITDKTLNISCEKDAELDVLEEVLAEKYNDFITSNNATVDIFGLSGNDTLNYTNGSPESGGTATVILLDSEDDINNFNNLLSGPITLTLNVTITT
;
A
#
# COMPACT_ATOMS: atom_id res chain seq x y z
N MET A 1 -17.52 -11.07 16.93
CA MET A 1 -16.74 -9.84 17.22
C MET A 1 -17.06 -9.14 18.55
N LYS A 2 -18.16 -9.46 19.27
CA LYS A 2 -18.47 -8.83 20.58
C LYS A 2 -17.71 -9.38 21.81
N LYS A 3 -16.89 -10.42 21.65
CA LYS A 3 -16.18 -11.08 22.77
C LYS A 3 -14.73 -10.61 22.97
N LEU A 4 -14.17 -9.83 22.02
CA LEU A 4 -12.80 -9.31 22.11
C LEU A 4 -12.73 -7.98 22.89
N LEU A 5 -13.82 -7.21 22.95
CA LEU A 5 -13.85 -5.89 23.58
C LEU A 5 -13.96 -5.94 25.12
N CYS A 6 -14.41 -7.05 25.70
CA CYS A 6 -14.48 -7.21 27.16
C CYS A 6 -13.15 -7.60 27.82
N LEU A 7 -12.13 -7.98 27.03
CA LEU A 7 -10.83 -8.40 27.57
C LEU A 7 -9.84 -7.23 27.73
N LEU A 8 -10.10 -6.08 27.12
CA LEU A 8 -9.25 -4.88 27.21
C LEU A 8 -9.60 -3.94 28.37
N THR A 9 -10.72 -4.17 29.06
CA THR A 9 -11.15 -3.34 30.20
C THR A 9 -10.75 -3.88 31.57
N SER A 10 -9.98 -4.98 31.65
CA SER A 10 -9.61 -5.61 32.93
C SER A 10 -8.12 -5.48 33.30
N MET A 11 -7.32 -4.70 32.57
CA MET A 11 -5.90 -4.46 32.88
C MET A 11 -5.58 -2.97 33.06
N SER A 12 -6.14 -2.35 34.09
CA SER A 12 -5.64 -1.07 34.60
C SER A 12 -6.01 -0.85 36.08
N LEU A 13 -5.73 -1.85 36.92
CA LEU A 13 -5.74 -1.72 38.37
C LEU A 13 -4.49 -2.39 38.94
N VAL A 14 -3.34 -1.74 38.74
CA VAL A 14 -2.11 -2.01 39.48
C VAL A 14 -1.83 -0.81 40.37
N ALA A 15 -1.99 -1.07 41.66
CA ALA A 15 -1.37 -0.47 42.83
C ALA A 15 -0.49 0.77 42.65
N THR A 16 -0.92 1.86 43.29
CA THR A 16 0.02 2.72 44.04
C THR A 16 -0.43 2.75 45.49
N THR A 17 0.32 2.04 46.32
CA THR A 17 0.32 2.16 47.78
C THR A 17 1.11 3.42 48.14
N SER A 18 0.46 4.42 48.72
CA SER A 18 1.16 5.46 49.48
C SER A 18 0.55 5.55 50.88
N ALA A 19 1.42 5.37 51.86
CA ALA A 19 1.17 5.21 53.27
C ALA A 19 0.27 6.30 53.89
N ALA A 20 -0.67 5.87 54.72
CA ALA A 20 -1.31 6.73 55.71
C ALA A 20 -0.38 6.82 56.93
N VAL A 21 0.23 7.99 57.15
CA VAL A 21 0.84 8.35 58.43
C VAL A 21 -0.25 9.01 59.27
N VAL A 22 -0.64 8.33 60.35
CA VAL A 22 -1.49 8.90 61.40
C VAL A 22 -0.60 9.69 62.35
N SER A 23 -0.76 11.01 62.35
CA SER A 23 -0.21 11.88 63.39
C SER A 23 -1.31 12.29 64.35
N CYS A 24 -1.34 11.66 65.52
CA CYS A 24 -2.02 12.19 66.69
C CYS A 24 -1.13 13.31 67.28
N GLY A 25 -1.56 14.56 67.15
CA GLY A 25 -0.83 15.71 67.67
C GLY A 25 -1.77 16.80 68.14
N ASN A 26 -2.00 16.79 69.45
CA ASN A 26 -2.40 17.87 70.35
C ASN A 26 -3.34 18.98 69.85
N SER A 27 -4.51 18.98 70.47
CA SER A 27 -5.43 20.07 70.70
C SER A 27 -4.76 21.34 71.27
N GLU A 28 -4.88 22.44 70.53
CA GLU A 28 -4.94 23.81 71.05
C GLU A 28 -6.20 24.50 70.46
N PRO A 29 -6.90 25.34 71.25
CA PRO A 29 -8.10 26.03 70.78
C PRO A 29 -7.69 27.24 69.93
N ALA A 30 -7.69 27.07 68.61
CA ALA A 30 -7.51 28.17 67.67
C ALA A 30 -8.85 28.90 67.45
N THR A 31 -8.95 30.06 68.09
CA THR A 31 -9.62 31.30 67.68
C THR A 31 -10.48 31.23 66.41
N GLU A 32 -11.77 31.56 66.54
CA GLU A 32 -12.65 31.93 65.43
C GLU A 32 -12.12 33.19 64.74
N GLU A 33 -11.19 33.02 63.80
CA GLU A 33 -11.00 33.99 62.73
C GLU A 33 -12.11 33.80 61.71
N THR A 34 -12.87 34.86 61.48
CA THR A 34 -13.88 35.01 60.44
C THR A 34 -13.22 34.84 59.07
N ASN A 35 -13.10 33.58 58.65
CA ASN A 35 -12.39 33.05 57.48
C ASN A 35 -13.06 33.46 56.14
N THR A 36 -13.13 34.76 55.87
CA THR A 36 -13.62 35.33 54.61
C THR A 36 -12.58 35.25 53.47
N ASP A 37 -11.36 34.82 53.76
CA ASP A 37 -10.22 34.79 52.82
C ASP A 37 -9.96 33.44 52.12
N LYS A 38 -10.80 32.41 52.30
CA LYS A 38 -10.61 31.10 51.65
C LYS A 38 -11.29 30.91 50.29
N LYS A 39 -11.91 31.96 49.71
CA LYS A 39 -12.51 31.87 48.38
C LYS A 39 -11.44 31.89 47.29
N SER A 40 -11.50 30.94 46.37
CA SER A 40 -10.66 30.96 45.16
C SER A 40 -11.11 32.10 44.27
N ASP A 41 -10.15 32.88 43.77
CA ASP A 41 -10.44 34.10 43.01
C ASP A 41 -10.25 33.85 41.51
N LEU A 42 -11.33 33.87 40.74
CA LEU A 42 -11.31 33.64 39.29
C LEU A 42 -10.41 34.64 38.56
N SER A 43 -10.20 35.84 39.10
CA SER A 43 -9.30 36.84 38.50
C SER A 43 -7.82 36.43 38.51
N THR A 44 -7.47 35.38 39.26
CA THR A 44 -6.11 34.78 39.27
C THR A 44 -5.85 33.83 38.10
N ILE A 45 -6.86 33.55 37.27
CA ILE A 45 -6.70 32.86 36.00
C ILE A 45 -6.19 33.88 34.98
N THR A 46 -4.96 33.72 34.53
CA THR A 46 -4.27 34.70 33.68
C THR A 46 -3.45 34.01 32.60
N GLY A 47 -3.10 34.73 31.54
CA GLY A 47 -2.21 34.23 30.49
C GLY A 47 -2.83 33.08 29.70
N ASP A 48 -2.06 32.02 29.46
CA ASP A 48 -2.51 30.89 28.63
C ASP A 48 -3.63 30.06 29.28
N ASP A 49 -3.83 30.17 30.61
CA ASP A 49 -4.97 29.52 31.28
C ASP A 49 -6.33 30.10 30.83
N LEU A 50 -6.34 31.30 30.23
CA LEU A 50 -7.55 31.91 29.67
C LEU A 50 -7.84 31.49 28.23
N LYS A 51 -6.93 30.78 27.56
CA LYS A 51 -7.10 30.33 26.17
C LYS A 51 -7.59 28.89 26.14
N LEU A 52 -8.81 28.69 25.65
CA LEU A 52 -9.46 27.39 25.61
C LEU A 52 -9.71 26.94 24.17
N SER A 53 -9.63 25.64 23.95
CA SER A 53 -10.01 25.01 22.68
C SER A 53 -11.18 24.05 22.90
N PRO A 54 -12.43 24.56 22.90
CA PRO A 54 -13.60 23.71 23.08
C PRO A 54 -13.74 22.71 21.92
N ALA A 55 -14.35 21.55 22.19
CA ALA A 55 -14.51 20.47 21.21
C ALA A 55 -15.44 20.83 20.03
N ALA A 56 -16.41 21.71 20.28
CA ALA A 56 -17.27 22.30 19.26
C ALA A 56 -17.38 23.83 19.48
N ASN A 57 -17.75 24.55 18.43
CA ASN A 57 -17.85 26.01 18.45
C ASN A 57 -19.24 26.48 18.93
N ASP A 58 -19.73 25.88 20.02
CA ASP A 58 -21.03 26.16 20.64
C ASP A 58 -20.89 26.48 22.13
N GLU A 59 -21.94 27.09 22.71
CA GLU A 59 -21.93 27.56 24.08
C GLU A 59 -21.76 26.41 25.10
N ALA A 60 -22.35 25.26 24.83
CA ALA A 60 -22.28 24.10 25.74
C ALA A 60 -20.84 23.57 25.86
N SER A 61 -20.15 23.42 24.73
CA SER A 61 -18.75 23.00 24.68
C SER A 61 -17.82 24.04 25.31
N ALA A 62 -18.11 25.33 25.12
CA ALA A 62 -17.38 26.42 25.77
C ALA A 62 -17.53 26.38 27.31
N LYS A 63 -18.76 26.24 27.82
CA LYS A 63 -19.01 26.10 29.27
C LYS A 63 -18.26 24.94 29.89
N LYS A 64 -18.27 23.78 29.21
CA LYS A 64 -17.53 22.60 29.66
C LYS A 64 -16.02 22.86 29.72
N ALA A 65 -15.44 23.44 28.68
CA ALA A 65 -14.02 23.78 28.65
C ALA A 65 -13.63 24.78 29.76
N VAL A 66 -14.47 25.78 30.04
CA VAL A 66 -14.25 26.72 31.14
C VAL A 66 -14.29 26.01 32.50
N LEU A 67 -15.28 25.15 32.72
CA LEU A 67 -15.40 24.40 33.98
C LEU A 67 -14.18 23.51 34.22
N ASP A 68 -13.70 22.82 33.17
CA ASP A 68 -12.51 21.98 33.23
C ASP A 68 -11.26 22.83 33.54
N ALA A 69 -11.12 24.02 32.94
CA ALA A 69 -10.03 24.95 33.21
C ALA A 69 -10.05 25.50 34.65
N VAL A 70 -11.22 25.88 35.17
CA VAL A 70 -11.40 26.33 36.56
C VAL A 70 -11.02 25.23 37.54
N ASN A 71 -11.49 24.00 37.32
CA ASN A 71 -11.17 22.84 38.16
C ASN A 71 -9.68 22.48 38.11
N LYS A 72 -9.04 22.63 36.94
CA LYS A 72 -7.60 22.42 36.79
C LYS A 72 -6.79 23.48 37.57
N LYS A 73 -7.16 24.76 37.48
CA LYS A 73 -6.47 25.85 38.19
C LYS A 73 -6.56 25.70 39.70
N PHE A 74 -7.73 25.32 40.18
CA PHE A 74 -8.05 25.24 41.61
C PHE A 74 -8.27 23.78 42.04
N SER A 75 -7.29 22.94 41.71
CA SER A 75 -7.33 21.50 42.00
C SER A 75 -7.71 21.21 43.46
N GLY A 76 -8.60 20.24 43.67
CA GLY A 76 -9.04 19.80 45.01
C GLY A 76 -10.32 20.44 45.53
N LYS A 77 -11.00 21.30 44.74
CA LYS A 77 -12.26 21.97 45.13
C LYS A 77 -13.51 21.48 44.40
N ASN A 78 -13.35 20.72 43.30
CA ASN A 78 -14.42 20.07 42.53
C ASN A 78 -15.64 20.98 42.28
N TYR A 79 -15.43 22.06 41.54
CA TYR A 79 -16.50 22.96 41.11
C TYR A 79 -17.41 22.27 40.10
N VAL A 80 -18.71 22.60 40.17
CA VAL A 80 -19.73 22.17 39.20
C VAL A 80 -20.30 23.39 38.48
N GLU A 81 -21.03 23.17 37.37
CA GLU A 81 -21.59 24.25 36.56
C GLU A 81 -22.46 25.23 37.37
N SER A 82 -23.22 24.74 38.36
CA SER A 82 -24.06 25.58 39.23
C SER A 82 -23.28 26.47 40.20
N ASP A 83 -21.97 26.25 40.39
CA ASP A 83 -21.11 27.15 41.17
C ASP A 83 -20.73 28.43 40.37
N LEU A 84 -21.02 28.44 39.06
CA LEU A 84 -20.61 29.45 38.09
C LEU A 84 -21.83 30.08 37.39
N LEU A 85 -21.67 31.34 36.98
CA LEU A 85 -22.59 32.08 36.13
C LEU A 85 -21.86 32.44 34.83
N PHE A 86 -22.36 31.93 33.71
CA PHE A 86 -21.78 32.16 32.39
C PHE A 86 -22.52 33.29 31.67
N SER A 87 -21.77 34.17 31.00
CA SER A 87 -22.33 35.25 30.20
C SER A 87 -21.41 35.62 29.04
N GLY A 88 -21.92 36.41 28.08
CA GLY A 88 -21.11 36.97 27.00
C GLY A 88 -20.46 35.92 26.08
N PHE A 89 -21.14 34.80 25.84
CA PHE A 89 -20.68 33.81 24.87
C PHE A 89 -20.71 34.41 23.45
N ASN A 90 -19.57 34.38 22.78
CA ASN A 90 -19.42 34.65 21.36
C ASN A 90 -18.65 33.49 20.74
N ALA A 91 -19.22 32.84 19.73
CA ALA A 91 -18.53 31.77 19.00
C ALA A 91 -17.30 32.33 18.27
N ALA A 92 -16.25 31.53 18.16
CA ALA A 92 -15.08 31.90 17.37
C ALA A 92 -15.44 31.94 15.88
N THR A 93 -14.86 32.86 15.11
CA THR A 93 -15.10 32.92 13.65
C THR A 93 -13.91 32.45 12.84
N SER A 94 -12.71 32.43 13.43
CA SER A 94 -11.48 31.88 12.86
C SER A 94 -10.43 31.72 13.96
N THR A 95 -9.28 31.13 13.63
CA THR A 95 -8.11 31.10 14.52
C THR A 95 -7.55 32.49 14.82
N SER A 96 -7.72 33.46 13.92
CA SER A 96 -7.34 34.87 14.10
C SER A 96 -8.39 35.71 14.84
N ASN A 97 -9.64 35.23 14.91
CA ASN A 97 -10.76 35.90 15.58
C ASN A 97 -11.40 34.93 16.58
N PRO A 98 -10.75 34.73 17.74
CA PRO A 98 -11.23 33.79 18.75
C PRO A 98 -12.57 34.24 19.33
N GLY A 99 -13.33 33.27 19.82
CA GLY A 99 -14.56 33.52 20.56
C GLY A 99 -14.28 34.00 21.98
N SER A 100 -15.33 34.25 22.75
CA SER A 100 -15.21 34.64 24.15
C SER A 100 -16.30 34.03 25.01
N ILE A 101 -16.01 33.82 26.30
CA ILE A 101 -17.02 33.55 27.31
C ILE A 101 -16.58 34.13 28.66
N LYS A 102 -17.47 34.82 29.36
CA LYS A 102 -17.22 35.36 30.70
C LYS A 102 -17.80 34.43 31.75
N VAL A 103 -17.08 34.25 32.85
CA VAL A 103 -17.54 33.50 34.01
C VAL A 103 -17.41 34.31 35.30
N GLU A 104 -18.46 34.23 36.11
CA GLU A 104 -18.58 34.82 37.44
C GLU A 104 -19.01 33.72 38.44
N PRO A 105 -18.82 33.90 39.75
CA PRO A 105 -19.39 33.01 40.74
C PRO A 105 -20.92 33.12 40.72
N ALA A 106 -21.63 32.02 40.98
CA ALA A 106 -23.06 32.09 41.25
C ALA A 106 -23.33 33.04 42.45
N ALA A 107 -24.50 33.70 42.48
CA ALA A 107 -24.81 34.79 43.41
C ALA A 107 -24.55 34.47 44.90
N ASN A 108 -24.69 33.21 45.31
CA ASN A 108 -24.49 32.75 46.69
C ASN A 108 -23.22 31.90 46.86
N SER A 109 -22.23 32.03 45.95
CA SER A 109 -21.03 31.20 46.00
C SER A 109 -20.19 31.50 47.25
N THR A 110 -20.04 30.48 48.09
CA THR A 110 -19.13 30.50 49.23
C THR A 110 -17.71 30.06 48.85
N LYS A 111 -17.52 29.53 47.64
CA LYS A 111 -16.26 28.92 47.18
C LYS A 111 -15.44 29.81 46.25
N LEU A 112 -16.08 30.71 45.51
CA LEU A 112 -15.46 31.51 44.45
C LEU A 112 -15.71 33.02 44.65
N LYS A 113 -14.76 33.84 44.19
CA LYS A 113 -14.87 35.30 44.04
C LYS A 113 -14.23 35.75 42.71
N GLY A 114 -14.36 37.04 42.37
CA GLY A 114 -13.78 37.62 41.17
C GLY A 114 -14.53 37.26 39.88
N SER A 115 -13.91 37.45 38.73
CA SER A 115 -14.44 37.07 37.41
C SER A 115 -13.30 36.82 36.43
N ALA A 116 -13.54 35.99 35.42
CA ALA A 116 -12.58 35.75 34.33
C ALA A 116 -13.28 35.76 32.97
N SER A 117 -12.55 36.16 31.93
CA SER A 117 -13.00 36.08 30.54
C SER A 117 -12.05 35.19 29.76
N PHE A 118 -12.59 34.10 29.20
CA PHE A 118 -11.84 33.14 28.43
C PHE A 118 -11.94 33.44 26.95
N GLU A 119 -10.81 33.28 26.26
CA GLU A 119 -10.67 33.30 24.82
C GLU A 119 -10.91 31.88 24.28
N LEU A 120 -11.78 31.75 23.28
CA LEU A 120 -12.14 30.46 22.69
C LEU A 120 -11.45 30.31 21.33
N ALA A 121 -10.30 29.65 21.32
CA ALA A 121 -9.59 29.28 20.10
C ALA A 121 -10.23 28.01 19.51
N TYR A 122 -11.11 28.19 18.54
CA TYR A 122 -11.65 27.08 17.74
C TYR A 122 -10.82 26.94 16.46
N ASN A 123 -10.10 25.82 16.36
CA ASN A 123 -9.53 25.42 15.08
C ASN A 123 -10.67 24.91 14.21
N ASP A 124 -11.06 25.72 13.24
CA ASP A 124 -12.00 25.32 12.21
C ASP A 124 -11.36 24.21 11.36
N THR A 125 -11.55 22.97 11.79
CA THR A 125 -11.03 21.77 11.09
C THR A 125 -11.84 21.46 9.82
N LEU A 126 -12.83 22.30 9.47
CA LEU A 126 -13.57 22.19 8.23
C LEU A 126 -12.65 22.46 7.05
N SER A 127 -12.70 21.57 6.07
CA SER A 127 -11.97 21.79 4.83
C SER A 127 -12.70 22.83 3.98
N ASP A 128 -11.95 23.83 3.49
CA ASP A 128 -12.52 24.96 2.78
C ASP A 128 -12.45 24.74 1.27
N LEU A 129 -13.60 24.54 0.63
CA LEU A 129 -13.72 24.31 -0.81
C LEU A 129 -13.10 25.46 -1.63
N SER A 130 -13.08 26.69 -1.11
CA SER A 130 -12.49 27.83 -1.81
C SER A 130 -10.96 27.72 -1.99
N THR A 131 -10.31 26.79 -1.29
CA THR A 131 -8.87 26.51 -1.45
C THR A 131 -8.56 25.64 -2.67
N ILE A 132 -9.58 25.10 -3.34
CA ILE A 132 -9.45 24.43 -4.64
C ILE A 132 -9.27 25.52 -5.70
N THR A 133 -8.09 25.60 -6.30
CA THR A 133 -7.71 26.69 -7.22
C THR A 133 -6.87 26.16 -8.38
N GLY A 134 -6.71 26.97 -9.43
CA GLY A 134 -5.85 26.64 -10.57
C GLY A 134 -6.33 25.42 -11.34
N ASP A 135 -5.42 24.50 -11.66
CA ASP A 135 -5.74 23.30 -12.44
C ASP A 135 -6.60 22.28 -11.67
N ASP A 136 -6.65 22.35 -10.33
CA ASP A 136 -7.57 21.52 -9.53
C ASP A 136 -9.05 21.84 -9.84
N LEU A 137 -9.35 23.03 -10.37
CA LEU A 137 -10.71 23.41 -10.80
C LEU A 137 -11.06 22.94 -12.22
N LYS A 138 -10.11 22.37 -12.97
CA LYS A 138 -10.37 21.87 -14.32
C LYS A 138 -10.60 20.36 -14.27
N LEU A 139 -11.80 19.94 -14.64
CA LEU A 139 -12.18 18.52 -14.63
C LEU A 139 -12.44 18.04 -16.05
N SER A 140 -12.02 16.82 -16.34
CA SER A 140 -12.36 16.11 -17.58
C SER A 140 -13.28 14.94 -17.22
N PRO A 141 -14.59 15.18 -16.96
CA PRO A 141 -15.51 14.10 -16.63
C PRO A 141 -15.59 13.10 -17.78
N ALA A 142 -15.97 11.85 -17.47
CA ALA A 142 -16.01 10.80 -18.46
C ALA A 142 -17.00 11.08 -19.62
N ALA A 143 -18.06 11.88 -19.38
CA ALA A 143 -18.92 12.45 -20.41
C ALA A 143 -19.32 13.88 -20.05
N ASN A 144 -19.87 14.61 -21.02
CA ASN A 144 -20.43 15.95 -20.83
C ASN A 144 -21.86 15.90 -20.21
N ASN A 145 -22.04 15.22 -19.06
CA ASN A 145 -23.31 15.14 -18.35
C ASN A 145 -23.16 15.40 -16.85
N GLU A 146 -24.27 15.74 -16.18
CA GLU A 146 -24.26 16.19 -14.79
C GLU A 146 -23.83 15.11 -13.80
N ALA A 147 -24.29 13.87 -13.97
CA ALA A 147 -23.96 12.77 -13.07
C ALA A 147 -22.45 12.49 -13.02
N LEU A 148 -21.81 12.41 -14.19
CA LEU A 148 -20.36 12.19 -14.29
C LEU A 148 -19.56 13.43 -13.87
N ALA A 149 -20.10 14.64 -14.07
CA ALA A 149 -19.51 15.87 -13.53
C ALA A 149 -19.52 15.88 -12.00
N LYS A 150 -20.64 15.51 -11.35
CA LYS A 150 -20.74 15.40 -9.88
C LYS A 150 -19.74 14.40 -9.32
N LYS A 151 -19.62 13.23 -9.95
CA LYS A 151 -18.62 12.22 -9.57
C LYS A 151 -17.19 12.78 -9.68
N ALA A 152 -16.85 13.42 -10.80
CA ALA A 152 -15.53 14.02 -10.99
C ALA A 152 -15.22 15.12 -9.96
N VAL A 153 -16.21 15.93 -9.58
CA VAL A 153 -16.07 16.93 -8.50
C VAL A 153 -15.81 16.25 -7.16
N LEU A 154 -16.59 15.22 -6.81
CA LEU A 154 -16.39 14.48 -5.55
C LEU A 154 -14.99 13.85 -5.47
N ASP A 155 -14.53 13.25 -6.57
CA ASP A 155 -13.19 12.66 -6.68
C ASP A 155 -12.12 13.76 -6.51
N ALA A 156 -12.29 14.93 -7.11
CA ALA A 156 -11.37 16.07 -6.98
C ALA A 156 -11.34 16.64 -5.54
N VAL A 157 -12.49 16.76 -4.89
CA VAL A 157 -12.60 17.19 -3.48
C VAL A 157 -11.89 16.20 -2.56
N ASN A 158 -12.13 14.89 -2.73
CA ASN A 158 -11.48 13.84 -1.94
C ASN A 158 -9.97 13.78 -2.16
N LYS A 159 -9.52 14.02 -3.40
CA LYS A 159 -8.08 14.12 -3.72
C LYS A 159 -7.44 15.33 -3.02
N LYS A 160 -8.09 16.49 -3.03
CA LYS A 160 -7.58 17.71 -2.38
C LYS A 160 -7.46 17.56 -0.88
N PHE A 161 -8.44 16.91 -0.26
CA PHE A 161 -8.59 16.79 1.19
C PHE A 161 -8.47 15.32 1.62
N SER A 162 -7.36 14.70 1.23
CA SER A 162 -7.09 13.28 1.47
C SER A 162 -7.28 12.89 2.95
N GLY A 163 -7.93 11.76 3.21
CA GLY A 163 -8.16 11.22 4.56
C GLY A 163 -9.47 11.64 5.23
N LYS A 164 -10.30 12.47 4.57
CA LYS A 164 -11.62 12.90 5.09
C LYS A 164 -12.81 12.10 4.53
N ASN A 165 -12.63 11.41 3.41
CA ASN A 165 -13.61 10.52 2.77
C ASN A 165 -15.00 11.16 2.65
N TYR A 166 -15.09 12.28 1.92
CA TYR A 166 -16.35 12.92 1.60
C TYR A 166 -17.23 12.02 0.74
N VAL A 167 -18.53 12.11 0.96
CA VAL A 167 -19.56 11.45 0.16
C VAL A 167 -20.45 12.50 -0.52
N GLU A 168 -21.25 12.09 -1.52
CA GLU A 168 -22.09 13.01 -2.28
C GLU A 168 -23.04 13.83 -1.39
N SER A 169 -23.56 13.24 -0.30
CA SER A 169 -24.46 13.93 0.65
C SER A 169 -23.78 15.02 1.49
N ASP A 170 -22.44 15.09 1.51
CA ASP A 170 -21.71 16.19 2.16
C ASP A 170 -21.68 17.46 1.28
N LEU A 171 -22.09 17.34 0.00
CA LEU A 171 -21.99 18.37 -1.03
C LEU A 171 -23.37 18.76 -1.58
N LEU A 172 -23.51 20.03 -1.93
CA LEU A 172 -24.63 20.59 -2.67
C LEU A 172 -24.13 21.04 -4.03
N PHE A 173 -24.64 20.45 -5.10
CA PHE A 173 -24.27 20.77 -6.47
C PHE A 173 -25.28 21.74 -7.10
N SER A 174 -24.78 22.74 -7.83
CA SER A 174 -25.60 23.71 -8.55
C SER A 174 -24.89 24.24 -9.80
N GLY A 175 -25.58 24.99 -10.64
CA GLY A 175 -24.98 25.70 -11.79
C GLY A 175 -24.32 24.77 -12.83
N PHE A 176 -24.84 23.55 -13.01
CA PHE A 176 -24.33 22.64 -14.02
C PHE A 176 -24.61 23.17 -15.43
N ASN A 177 -23.56 23.33 -16.22
CA ASN A 177 -23.60 23.57 -17.65
C ASN A 177 -22.71 22.54 -18.33
N ALA A 178 -23.27 21.76 -19.26
CA ALA A 178 -22.50 20.79 -20.02
C ALA A 178 -21.49 21.50 -20.93
N ALA A 179 -20.28 20.95 -21.05
CA ALA A 179 -19.34 21.39 -22.06
C ALA A 179 -19.88 21.02 -23.45
N THR A 180 -19.72 21.93 -24.43
CA THR A 180 -20.27 21.72 -25.79
C THR A 180 -19.22 21.69 -26.88
N SER A 181 -18.02 22.23 -26.60
CA SER A 181 -16.85 22.17 -27.48
C SER A 181 -15.59 22.47 -26.65
N THR A 182 -14.41 22.21 -27.20
CA THR A 182 -13.14 22.58 -26.55
C THR A 182 -13.02 24.09 -26.29
N SER A 183 -13.65 24.92 -27.13
CA SER A 183 -13.74 26.37 -26.95
C SER A 183 -14.82 26.82 -25.96
N ASN A 184 -15.78 25.95 -25.62
CA ASN A 184 -16.90 26.25 -24.74
C ASN A 184 -16.96 25.22 -23.59
N PRO A 185 -16.08 25.36 -22.58
CA PRO A 185 -16.07 24.47 -21.43
C PRO A 185 -17.37 24.59 -20.64
N GLY A 186 -17.74 23.50 -19.96
CA GLY A 186 -18.86 23.47 -19.04
C GLY A 186 -18.50 24.02 -17.67
N SER A 187 -19.46 24.00 -16.76
CA SER A 187 -19.25 24.39 -15.36
C SER A 187 -20.08 23.54 -14.41
N ILE A 188 -19.63 23.42 -13.16
CA ILE A 188 -20.45 22.94 -12.04
C ILE A 188 -19.97 23.61 -10.75
N LYS A 189 -20.91 24.15 -9.98
CA LYS A 189 -20.64 24.75 -8.67
C LYS A 189 -20.91 23.72 -7.57
N VAL A 190 -20.07 23.73 -6.54
CA VAL A 190 -20.24 22.92 -5.35
C VAL A 190 -20.13 23.76 -4.08
N GLU A 191 -21.03 23.49 -3.15
CA GLU A 191 -21.13 24.07 -1.82
C GLU A 191 -21.25 22.94 -0.78
N PRO A 192 -20.98 23.18 0.51
CA PRO A 192 -21.30 22.23 1.56
C PRO A 192 -22.82 22.01 1.62
N ALA A 193 -23.24 20.77 1.88
CA ALA A 193 -24.61 20.52 2.28
C ALA A 193 -24.98 21.35 3.54
N ALA A 194 -26.24 21.73 3.71
CA ALA A 194 -26.70 22.66 4.75
C ALA A 194 -26.33 22.23 6.20
N ASN A 195 -26.15 20.94 6.43
CA ASN A 195 -25.79 20.31 7.70
C ASN A 195 -24.36 19.76 7.72
N SER A 196 -23.50 20.16 6.78
CA SER A 196 -22.12 19.69 6.71
C SER A 196 -21.30 20.19 7.90
N THR A 197 -20.76 19.26 8.67
CA THR A 197 -19.79 19.52 9.76
C THR A 197 -18.37 19.24 9.33
N LYS A 198 -18.11 19.12 8.02
CA LYS A 198 -16.79 18.78 7.47
C LYS A 198 -16.25 19.78 6.45
N LEU A 199 -17.12 20.60 5.85
CA LEU A 199 -16.80 21.49 4.74
C LEU A 199 -17.30 22.91 4.98
N LYS A 200 -16.60 23.87 4.38
CA LYS A 200 -17.04 25.27 4.25
C LYS A 200 -16.65 25.84 2.88
N GLY A 201 -17.04 27.07 2.59
CA GLY A 201 -16.69 27.78 1.36
C GLY A 201 -17.50 27.31 0.15
N SER A 202 -17.00 27.57 -1.07
CA SER A 202 -17.58 27.07 -2.31
C SER A 202 -16.52 27.01 -3.41
N ALA A 203 -16.72 26.17 -4.41
CA ALA A 203 -15.86 26.09 -5.59
C ALA A 203 -16.70 25.97 -6.88
N THR A 204 -16.20 26.51 -7.98
CA THR A 204 -16.80 26.31 -9.31
C THR A 204 -15.78 25.67 -10.22
N PHE A 205 -16.07 24.46 -10.67
CA PHE A 205 -15.22 23.69 -11.55
C PHE A 205 -15.56 24.00 -13.01
N SER A 206 -14.53 24.08 -13.84
CA SER A 206 -14.64 24.13 -15.29
C SER A 206 -14.56 22.71 -15.86
N LEU A 207 -15.51 22.35 -16.73
CA LEU A 207 -15.60 21.03 -17.33
C LEU A 207 -15.01 21.07 -18.73
N ILE A 208 -13.93 20.32 -18.96
CA ILE A 208 -13.30 20.17 -20.27
C ILE A 208 -14.25 19.36 -21.16
N PHE A 209 -14.47 19.84 -22.37
CA PHE A 209 -15.30 19.14 -23.34
C PHE A 209 -14.64 17.84 -23.78
N ARG A 210 -15.42 16.76 -23.72
CA ARG A 210 -15.06 15.48 -24.28
C ARG A 210 -15.78 15.26 -25.61
N GLU A 211 -15.04 15.07 -26.69
CA GLU A 211 -15.63 14.70 -27.97
C GLU A 211 -16.28 13.32 -27.91
N VAL A 212 -17.43 13.17 -28.60
CA VAL A 212 -18.08 11.87 -28.79
C VAL A 212 -17.22 11.04 -29.72
N VAL A 213 -16.74 9.89 -29.26
CA VAL A 213 -15.86 9.03 -30.05
C VAL A 213 -16.68 8.24 -31.08
N ASP A 214 -16.25 8.29 -32.33
CA ASP A 214 -16.83 7.45 -33.38
C ASP A 214 -16.16 6.06 -33.36
N LEU A 215 -16.92 5.03 -33.00
CA LEU A 215 -16.40 3.66 -32.92
C LEU A 215 -15.77 3.18 -34.24
N SER A 216 -16.25 3.69 -35.38
CA SER A 216 -15.69 3.32 -36.69
C SER A 216 -14.26 3.82 -36.91
N THR A 217 -13.85 4.84 -36.15
CA THR A 217 -12.52 5.46 -36.23
C THR A 217 -11.48 4.84 -35.31
N LEU A 218 -11.87 3.85 -34.50
CA LEU A 218 -10.93 3.13 -33.65
C LEU A 218 -9.81 2.49 -34.48
N PRO A 219 -8.56 2.49 -34.00
CA PRO A 219 -7.45 1.85 -34.71
C PRO A 219 -7.64 0.32 -34.71
N GLU A 220 -7.11 -0.36 -35.74
CA GLU A 220 -7.24 -1.83 -35.87
C GLU A 220 -6.73 -2.60 -34.64
N THR A 221 -5.69 -2.09 -33.97
CA THR A 221 -5.17 -2.67 -32.72
C THR A 221 -6.18 -2.61 -31.57
N SER A 222 -7.04 -1.58 -31.55
CA SER A 222 -8.15 -1.48 -30.58
C SER A 222 -9.35 -2.34 -30.97
N LYS A 223 -9.38 -2.94 -32.17
CA LYS A 223 -10.45 -3.84 -32.63
C LYS A 223 -10.14 -5.31 -32.40
N ILE A 224 -9.11 -5.64 -31.61
CA ILE A 224 -8.76 -7.03 -31.29
C ILE A 224 -9.02 -7.25 -29.81
N ALA A 225 -10.04 -8.04 -29.48
CA ALA A 225 -10.35 -8.39 -28.10
C ALA A 225 -10.00 -9.85 -27.84
N PRO A 226 -9.34 -10.17 -26.73
CA PRO A 226 -9.20 -11.56 -26.33
C PRO A 226 -10.57 -12.15 -25.97
N VAL A 227 -10.61 -13.47 -25.85
CA VAL A 227 -11.60 -14.13 -25.02
C VAL A 227 -10.94 -15.25 -24.23
N GLU A 228 -11.30 -15.35 -22.95
CA GLU A 228 -10.85 -16.46 -22.08
C GLU A 228 -11.57 -17.77 -22.46
N ASP A 229 -12.81 -17.65 -22.93
CA ASP A 229 -13.63 -18.76 -23.39
C ASP A 229 -14.49 -18.39 -24.61
N GLU A 230 -15.16 -19.37 -25.19
CA GLU A 230 -16.01 -19.17 -26.37
C GLU A 230 -17.35 -18.47 -26.03
N LYS A 231 -17.52 -17.90 -24.83
CA LYS A 231 -18.77 -17.24 -24.43
C LYS A 231 -18.76 -15.77 -24.79
N GLN A 232 -19.90 -15.31 -25.32
CA GLN A 232 -20.14 -13.90 -25.64
C GLN A 232 -19.88 -12.96 -24.47
N SER A 233 -20.27 -13.32 -23.24
CA SER A 233 -20.05 -12.47 -22.06
C SER A 233 -18.58 -12.18 -21.76
N SER A 234 -17.67 -13.12 -22.07
CA SER A 234 -16.22 -12.92 -21.94
C SER A 234 -15.71 -11.91 -22.98
N ALA A 235 -16.19 -12.02 -24.22
CA ALA A 235 -15.91 -11.07 -25.29
C ALA A 235 -16.39 -9.65 -24.96
N GLU A 236 -17.63 -9.52 -24.52
CA GLU A 236 -18.22 -8.23 -24.13
C GLU A 236 -17.41 -7.55 -23.03
N SER A 237 -17.05 -8.31 -21.98
CA SER A 237 -16.25 -7.79 -20.86
C SER A 237 -14.85 -7.35 -21.30
N SER A 238 -14.22 -8.12 -22.19
CA SER A 238 -12.90 -7.81 -22.73
C SER A 238 -12.91 -6.54 -23.59
N ILE A 239 -13.95 -6.36 -24.40
CA ILE A 239 -14.12 -5.15 -25.23
C ILE A 239 -14.37 -3.92 -24.37
N ILE A 240 -15.22 -4.00 -23.35
CA ILE A 240 -15.46 -2.86 -22.45
C ILE A 240 -14.16 -2.45 -21.77
N LYS A 241 -13.36 -3.41 -21.29
CA LYS A 241 -12.02 -3.14 -20.72
C LYS A 241 -11.10 -2.50 -21.76
N GLN A 242 -11.10 -2.99 -23.00
CA GLN A 242 -10.25 -2.44 -24.06
C GLN A 242 -10.62 -1.00 -24.42
N LEU A 243 -11.91 -0.69 -24.56
CA LEU A 243 -12.40 0.67 -24.79
C LEU A 243 -12.01 1.60 -23.63
N LEU A 244 -12.08 1.10 -22.39
CA LEU A 244 -11.63 1.85 -21.21
C LEU A 244 -10.13 2.12 -21.23
N ILE A 245 -9.31 1.13 -21.57
CA ILE A 245 -7.85 1.19 -21.44
C ILE A 245 -7.22 1.96 -22.61
N ASN A 246 -7.57 1.62 -23.85
CA ASN A 246 -6.88 2.16 -25.04
C ASN A 246 -7.42 3.53 -25.43
N ASP A 247 -8.71 3.74 -25.25
CA ASP A 247 -9.41 4.94 -25.75
C ASP A 247 -9.90 5.85 -24.60
N ASN A 248 -9.58 5.48 -23.35
CA ASN A 248 -10.05 6.13 -22.12
C ASN A 248 -11.59 6.16 -22.00
N LEU A 249 -12.30 5.30 -22.73
CA LEU A 249 -13.77 5.30 -22.86
C LEU A 249 -14.44 4.39 -21.83
N SER A 250 -15.00 4.99 -20.78
CA SER A 250 -15.81 4.27 -19.79
C SER A 250 -17.25 4.13 -20.28
N VAL A 251 -17.52 3.14 -21.13
CA VAL A 251 -18.86 2.85 -21.68
C VAL A 251 -19.60 1.80 -20.84
N GLU A 252 -20.92 1.92 -20.75
CA GLU A 252 -21.78 0.91 -20.12
C GLU A 252 -22.60 0.12 -21.15
N LYS A 253 -22.71 -1.20 -20.94
CA LYS A 253 -23.54 -2.08 -21.79
C LYS A 253 -25.01 -1.69 -21.65
N ASP A 254 -25.72 -1.71 -22.78
CA ASP A 254 -27.14 -1.37 -22.96
C ASP A 254 -27.49 0.10 -22.67
N ILE A 255 -26.52 0.91 -22.22
CA ILE A 255 -26.66 2.36 -22.01
C ILE A 255 -25.90 3.12 -23.10
N ASP A 256 -24.63 2.80 -23.30
CA ASP A 256 -23.76 3.44 -24.29
C ASP A 256 -23.54 2.58 -25.53
N ILE A 257 -23.43 1.26 -25.33
CA ILE A 257 -23.18 0.30 -26.41
C ILE A 257 -24.06 -0.94 -26.28
N THR A 258 -24.30 -1.59 -27.41
CA THR A 258 -24.90 -2.91 -27.49
C THR A 258 -24.01 -3.83 -28.32
N PHE A 259 -24.15 -5.13 -28.10
CA PHE A 259 -23.38 -6.15 -28.79
C PHE A 259 -24.27 -6.98 -29.71
N SER A 260 -23.77 -7.31 -30.89
CA SER A 260 -24.47 -8.13 -31.87
C SER A 260 -23.48 -8.96 -32.71
N SER A 261 -24.00 -9.88 -33.52
CA SER A 261 -23.18 -10.65 -34.48
C SER A 261 -21.98 -11.37 -33.85
N PHE A 262 -22.16 -11.95 -32.66
CA PHE A 262 -21.10 -12.73 -32.01
C PHE A 262 -20.79 -14.02 -32.78
N VAL A 263 -19.50 -14.24 -33.01
CA VAL A 263 -18.92 -15.46 -33.55
C VAL A 263 -17.75 -15.82 -32.63
N ALA A 264 -17.83 -16.95 -31.95
CA ALA A 264 -16.73 -17.40 -31.08
C ALA A 264 -15.48 -17.73 -31.90
N PRO A 265 -14.27 -17.49 -31.37
CA PRO A 265 -13.06 -18.04 -31.98
C PRO A 265 -13.07 -19.57 -31.90
N SER A 266 -12.41 -20.23 -32.87
CA SER A 266 -12.37 -21.68 -32.98
C SER A 266 -10.97 -22.23 -32.68
N LYS A 267 -10.88 -23.04 -31.60
CA LYS A 267 -9.66 -23.79 -31.22
C LYS A 267 -9.17 -24.74 -32.31
N SER A 268 -10.08 -25.47 -32.95
CA SER A 268 -9.74 -26.52 -33.92
C SER A 268 -9.17 -25.95 -35.20
N ASP A 269 -9.75 -24.84 -35.66
CA ASP A 269 -9.46 -24.29 -36.98
C ASP A 269 -8.53 -23.08 -36.92
N LYS A 270 -8.15 -22.63 -35.71
CA LYS A 270 -7.38 -21.40 -35.46
C LYS A 270 -8.00 -20.19 -36.16
N LYS A 271 -9.34 -20.13 -36.19
CA LYS A 271 -10.08 -19.02 -36.77
C LYS A 271 -10.42 -18.03 -35.68
N ASP A 272 -10.10 -16.77 -35.92
CA ASP A 272 -10.53 -15.67 -35.08
C ASP A 272 -12.06 -15.58 -35.08
N GLY A 273 -12.62 -15.19 -33.95
CA GLY A 273 -14.03 -14.86 -33.80
C GLY A 273 -14.30 -13.41 -34.18
N SER A 274 -15.54 -12.96 -33.99
CA SER A 274 -15.90 -11.57 -34.14
C SER A 274 -17.08 -11.18 -33.27
N ILE A 275 -17.21 -9.90 -32.97
CA ILE A 275 -18.41 -9.34 -32.34
C ILE A 275 -18.58 -7.89 -32.76
N LYS A 276 -19.81 -7.50 -33.08
CA LYS A 276 -20.14 -6.14 -33.49
C LYS A 276 -20.60 -5.33 -32.28
N VAL A 277 -19.99 -4.17 -32.10
CA VAL A 277 -20.33 -3.19 -31.07
C VAL A 277 -21.02 -2.02 -31.75
N VAL A 278 -22.19 -1.66 -31.24
CA VAL A 278 -23.02 -0.59 -31.80
C VAL A 278 -23.31 0.41 -30.70
N ALA A 279 -22.98 1.68 -30.93
CA ALA A 279 -23.37 2.75 -30.01
C ALA A 279 -24.89 2.85 -29.94
N THR A 280 -25.44 2.95 -28.73
CA THR A 280 -26.88 3.18 -28.56
C THR A 280 -27.23 4.58 -29.06
N SER A 281 -28.48 4.79 -29.47
CA SER A 281 -28.96 6.12 -29.86
C SER A 281 -28.97 7.14 -28.70
N THR A 282 -28.85 6.67 -27.46
CA THR A 282 -28.83 7.49 -26.24
C THR A 282 -27.43 7.77 -25.72
N SER A 283 -26.39 7.11 -26.27
CA SER A 283 -25.03 7.32 -25.80
C SER A 283 -24.58 8.76 -26.03
N LYS A 284 -23.92 9.32 -25.02
CA LYS A 284 -23.23 10.62 -25.10
C LYS A 284 -21.72 10.47 -25.19
N LEU A 285 -21.23 9.24 -25.16
CA LEU A 285 -19.80 8.90 -25.14
C LEU A 285 -19.31 8.46 -26.51
N VAL A 286 -20.13 7.66 -27.19
CA VAL A 286 -19.76 7.02 -28.44
C VAL A 286 -20.86 7.14 -29.49
N LYS A 287 -20.48 7.02 -30.76
CA LYS A 287 -21.40 6.93 -31.90
C LYS A 287 -20.89 5.91 -32.91
N GLY A 288 -21.74 5.52 -33.85
CA GLY A 288 -21.38 4.58 -34.91
C GLY A 288 -21.31 3.13 -34.44
N GLU A 289 -20.58 2.31 -35.18
CA GLU A 289 -20.43 0.89 -34.93
C GLU A 289 -19.05 0.41 -35.35
N VAL A 290 -18.61 -0.72 -34.78
CA VAL A 290 -17.32 -1.35 -35.10
C VAL A 290 -17.43 -2.85 -34.88
N THR A 291 -16.70 -3.64 -35.66
CA THR A 291 -16.56 -5.07 -35.43
C THR A 291 -15.18 -5.33 -34.84
N PHE A 292 -15.17 -6.00 -33.69
CA PHE A 292 -13.97 -6.51 -33.06
C PHE A 292 -13.68 -7.90 -33.58
N THR A 293 -12.41 -8.18 -33.84
CA THR A 293 -11.84 -9.51 -34.04
C THR A 293 -11.59 -10.12 -32.67
N LEU A 294 -12.10 -11.33 -32.44
CA LEU A 294 -11.93 -12.04 -31.18
C LEU A 294 -10.81 -13.06 -31.29
N LYS A 295 -9.73 -12.87 -30.53
CA LYS A 295 -8.65 -13.83 -30.47
C LYS A 295 -8.80 -14.70 -29.24
N GLU A 296 -8.74 -16.01 -29.42
CA GLU A 296 -8.54 -16.89 -28.29
C GLU A 296 -7.10 -16.71 -27.77
N VAL A 297 -6.96 -16.48 -26.48
CA VAL A 297 -5.66 -16.25 -25.84
C VAL A 297 -5.53 -17.12 -24.61
N LYS A 298 -4.30 -17.51 -24.28
CA LYS A 298 -3.97 -18.12 -23.00
C LYS A 298 -3.79 -17.01 -21.97
N GLU A 299 -4.58 -17.05 -20.91
CA GLU A 299 -4.37 -16.16 -19.78
C GLU A 299 -3.08 -16.55 -19.03
N VAL A 300 -2.25 -15.55 -18.73
CA VAL A 300 -1.05 -15.67 -17.91
C VAL A 300 -1.14 -14.62 -16.82
N ASP A 301 -1.41 -15.07 -15.60
CA ASP A 301 -1.35 -14.19 -14.42
C ASP A 301 0.11 -14.13 -13.94
N LEU A 302 0.69 -12.92 -13.91
CA LEU A 302 2.05 -12.69 -13.42
C LEU A 302 2.20 -13.06 -11.93
N LYS A 303 1.09 -13.18 -11.18
CA LYS A 303 1.10 -13.75 -9.84
C LYS A 303 1.73 -15.15 -9.82
N LEU A 304 1.59 -15.94 -10.88
CA LEU A 304 2.24 -17.26 -10.96
C LEU A 304 3.76 -17.15 -10.90
N VAL A 305 4.34 -16.10 -11.50
CA VAL A 305 5.78 -15.84 -11.44
C VAL A 305 6.18 -15.35 -10.05
N ASP A 306 5.36 -14.49 -9.44
CA ASP A 306 5.55 -14.01 -8.06
C ASP A 306 5.53 -15.16 -7.04
N ASP A 307 4.55 -16.07 -7.14
CA ASP A 307 4.44 -17.28 -6.34
C ASP A 307 5.64 -18.20 -6.58
N LEU A 308 6.05 -18.36 -7.84
CA LEU A 308 7.22 -19.17 -8.19
C LEU A 308 8.49 -18.61 -7.52
N ILE A 309 8.76 -17.30 -7.62
CA ILE A 309 9.88 -16.62 -6.96
C ILE A 309 9.87 -16.87 -5.45
N LYS A 310 8.68 -16.86 -4.84
CA LYS A 310 8.45 -17.08 -3.40
C LYS A 310 8.49 -18.55 -2.98
N GLY A 311 8.57 -19.48 -3.95
CA GLY A 311 8.43 -20.90 -3.69
C GLY A 311 7.06 -21.25 -3.09
N GLU A 312 6.03 -20.50 -3.47
CA GLU A 312 4.65 -20.67 -3.03
C GLU A 312 3.76 -21.19 -4.19
N GLY A 313 2.58 -21.71 -3.84
CA GLY A 313 1.58 -22.18 -4.80
C GLY A 313 1.91 -23.49 -5.51
N ASP A 314 1.04 -23.89 -6.45
CA ASP A 314 1.11 -25.19 -7.12
C ASP A 314 2.36 -25.36 -7.99
N TYR A 315 3.00 -24.25 -8.37
CA TYR A 315 4.20 -24.26 -9.21
C TYR A 315 5.51 -24.20 -8.41
N ALA A 316 5.46 -24.05 -7.08
CA ALA A 316 6.64 -23.99 -6.23
C ALA A 316 7.59 -25.19 -6.41
N MET A 317 7.04 -26.38 -6.70
CA MET A 317 7.81 -27.60 -6.95
C MET A 317 8.64 -27.53 -8.24
N PHE A 318 8.29 -26.65 -9.18
CA PHE A 318 9.02 -26.43 -10.42
C PHE A 318 10.01 -25.27 -10.34
N ASN A 319 10.08 -24.54 -9.21
CA ASN A 319 11.07 -23.49 -9.03
C ASN A 319 12.44 -24.15 -8.77
N PRO A 320 13.40 -24.06 -9.71
CA PRO A 320 14.72 -24.63 -9.49
C PRO A 320 15.57 -23.76 -8.57
N ALA A 321 15.03 -22.68 -8.01
CA ALA A 321 15.81 -21.74 -7.22
C ALA A 321 16.16 -22.34 -5.88
N ILE A 322 17.44 -22.25 -5.55
CA ILE A 322 17.96 -22.61 -4.24
C ILE A 322 17.36 -21.66 -3.20
N TYR A 323 17.45 -20.35 -3.44
CA TYR A 323 16.83 -19.35 -2.57
C TYR A 323 15.44 -18.96 -3.09
N LYS A 324 14.41 -19.16 -2.25
CA LYS A 324 13.00 -19.01 -2.63
C LYS A 324 12.29 -17.81 -1.98
N LYS A 325 13.00 -16.85 -1.39
CA LYS A 325 12.36 -15.66 -0.78
C LYS A 325 12.30 -14.45 -1.70
N GLY A 326 13.03 -14.48 -2.80
CA GLY A 326 13.25 -13.34 -3.69
C GLY A 326 14.47 -13.59 -4.57
N ILE A 327 14.89 -12.55 -5.28
CA ILE A 327 16.02 -12.58 -6.20
C ILE A 327 17.26 -12.07 -5.47
N THR A 328 18.36 -12.81 -5.55
CA THR A 328 19.61 -12.47 -4.90
C THR A 328 20.50 -11.68 -5.87
N VAL A 329 21.17 -10.64 -5.36
CA VAL A 329 21.95 -9.68 -6.16
C VAL A 329 23.30 -9.42 -5.49
N PRO A 330 24.43 -9.44 -6.23
CA PRO A 330 25.73 -9.08 -5.70
C PRO A 330 25.72 -7.72 -4.99
N GLU A 331 26.53 -7.58 -3.95
CA GLU A 331 26.65 -6.34 -3.17
C GLU A 331 26.88 -5.10 -4.03
N THR A 332 27.70 -5.24 -5.08
CA THR A 332 28.07 -4.14 -5.98
C THR A 332 26.94 -3.72 -6.92
N GLU A 333 25.92 -4.56 -7.10
CA GLU A 333 24.84 -4.36 -8.06
C GLU A 333 23.50 -4.00 -7.40
N VAL A 334 23.31 -4.34 -6.11
CA VAL A 334 22.02 -4.23 -5.40
C VAL A 334 21.50 -2.79 -5.24
N GLY A 335 22.37 -1.80 -5.38
CA GLY A 335 22.00 -0.39 -5.35
C GLY A 335 21.76 0.26 -6.72
N THR A 336 21.83 -0.52 -7.81
CA THR A 336 21.70 -0.01 -9.18
C THR A 336 20.54 -0.66 -9.89
N LYS A 337 19.73 0.14 -10.59
CA LYS A 337 18.58 -0.38 -11.36
C LYS A 337 19.01 -1.37 -12.45
N ASP A 338 20.12 -1.08 -13.13
CA ASP A 338 20.64 -1.90 -14.22
C ASP A 338 21.16 -3.27 -13.71
N GLY A 339 21.88 -3.29 -12.59
CA GLY A 339 22.36 -4.53 -11.96
C GLY A 339 21.20 -5.42 -11.51
N VAL A 340 20.24 -4.84 -10.78
CA VAL A 340 19.03 -5.57 -10.37
C VAL A 340 18.22 -6.05 -11.58
N PHE A 341 18.04 -5.21 -12.62
CA PHE A 341 17.33 -5.59 -13.83
C PHE A 341 17.99 -6.76 -14.56
N LYS A 342 19.32 -6.73 -14.72
CA LYS A 342 20.10 -7.80 -15.35
C LYS A 342 19.85 -9.15 -14.68
N LEU A 343 19.78 -9.18 -13.35
CA LEU A 343 19.51 -10.41 -12.60
C LEU A 343 18.05 -10.84 -12.63
N ILE A 344 17.10 -9.91 -12.53
CA ILE A 344 15.68 -10.22 -12.80
C ILE A 344 15.51 -10.83 -14.20
N LYS A 345 16.19 -10.25 -15.20
CA LYS A 345 16.17 -10.72 -16.58
C LYS A 345 16.69 -12.14 -16.68
N SER A 346 17.90 -12.40 -16.18
CA SER A 346 18.51 -13.74 -16.21
C SER A 346 17.67 -14.77 -15.43
N TYR A 347 17.13 -14.38 -14.27
CA TYR A 347 16.21 -15.20 -13.49
C TYR A 347 14.98 -15.59 -14.32
N THR A 348 14.34 -14.60 -14.93
CA THR A 348 13.14 -14.79 -15.75
C THR A 348 13.40 -15.61 -17.01
N GLU A 349 14.56 -15.45 -17.67
CA GLU A 349 14.94 -16.26 -18.84
C GLU A 349 14.98 -17.76 -18.52
N LYS A 350 15.59 -18.13 -17.39
CA LYS A 350 15.65 -19.53 -16.93
C LYS A 350 14.25 -20.07 -16.60
N LEU A 351 13.37 -19.25 -16.01
CA LEU A 351 11.98 -19.64 -15.79
C LEU A 351 11.17 -19.80 -17.09
N LEU A 352 11.39 -18.92 -18.06
CA LEU A 352 10.72 -19.00 -19.36
C LEU A 352 11.14 -20.25 -20.14
N LEU A 353 12.39 -20.71 -19.96
CA LEU A 353 12.83 -22.00 -20.50
C LEU A 353 11.97 -23.15 -19.96
N LEU A 354 11.70 -23.17 -18.65
CA LEU A 354 10.80 -24.15 -18.04
C LEU A 354 9.35 -24.00 -18.52
N ALA A 355 8.85 -22.76 -18.58
CA ALA A 355 7.51 -22.47 -19.06
C ALA A 355 7.29 -22.94 -20.53
N SER A 356 8.35 -22.90 -21.34
CA SER A 356 8.31 -23.40 -22.72
C SER A 356 8.01 -24.90 -22.81
N LEU A 357 8.41 -25.69 -21.82
CA LEU A 357 8.15 -27.14 -21.75
C LEU A 357 6.65 -27.46 -21.60
N ILE A 358 5.88 -26.55 -21.00
CA ILE A 358 4.42 -26.65 -20.86
C ILE A 358 3.65 -25.85 -21.93
N GLY A 359 4.34 -25.37 -22.96
CA GLY A 359 3.74 -24.71 -24.12
C GLY A 359 3.45 -23.21 -23.94
N ILE A 360 4.16 -22.55 -23.01
CA ILE A 360 4.20 -21.09 -22.89
C ILE A 360 5.42 -20.58 -23.66
N LYS A 361 5.21 -19.97 -24.83
CA LYS A 361 6.26 -19.52 -25.76
C LYS A 361 6.43 -18.00 -25.69
N ILE A 362 6.62 -17.49 -24.48
CA ILE A 362 6.89 -16.07 -24.24
C ILE A 362 8.40 -15.87 -24.16
N THR A 363 8.93 -14.86 -24.85
CA THR A 363 10.34 -14.47 -24.75
C THR A 363 10.54 -13.38 -23.69
N ILE A 364 11.76 -13.26 -23.18
CA ILE A 364 12.10 -12.24 -22.20
C ILE A 364 11.90 -10.81 -22.75
N ASP A 365 12.27 -10.56 -24.01
CA ASP A 365 12.14 -9.23 -24.62
C ASP A 365 10.67 -8.82 -24.76
N GLN A 366 9.77 -9.78 -25.05
CA GLN A 366 8.33 -9.53 -25.04
C GLN A 366 7.83 -9.15 -23.64
N LEU A 367 8.27 -9.84 -22.58
CA LEU A 367 7.90 -9.48 -21.20
C LEU A 367 8.44 -8.12 -20.78
N VAL A 368 9.70 -7.82 -21.08
CA VAL A 368 10.33 -6.54 -20.75
C VAL A 368 9.60 -5.38 -21.43
N ASN A 369 9.18 -5.56 -22.68
CA ASN A 369 8.39 -4.54 -23.38
C ASN A 369 6.98 -4.38 -22.81
N LEU A 370 6.40 -5.46 -22.28
CA LEU A 370 5.04 -5.52 -21.71
C LEU A 370 4.91 -4.84 -20.34
N VAL A 371 5.96 -4.83 -19.51
CA VAL A 371 5.87 -4.40 -18.10
C VAL A 371 6.61 -3.10 -17.82
N ASP A 372 6.09 -2.32 -16.87
CA ASP A 372 6.82 -1.25 -16.19
C ASP A 372 7.51 -1.85 -14.95
N ILE A 373 8.75 -1.42 -14.69
CA ILE A 373 9.53 -1.86 -13.53
C ILE A 373 9.79 -0.65 -12.63
N ASN A 374 9.28 -0.73 -11.41
CA ASN A 374 9.49 0.26 -10.36
C ASN A 374 10.35 -0.34 -9.26
N TYR A 375 11.28 0.44 -8.70
CA TYR A 375 12.25 -0.02 -7.70
C TYR A 375 12.04 0.73 -6.40
N PHE A 376 12.19 0.03 -5.27
CA PHE A 376 11.91 0.56 -3.94
C PHE A 376 12.97 0.17 -2.92
N ASP A 377 13.18 1.06 -1.95
CA ASP A 377 14.16 0.90 -0.86
C ASP A 377 13.59 0.18 0.37
N ASP A 378 12.30 -0.13 0.34
CA ASP A 378 11.58 -0.88 1.36
C ASP A 378 10.81 -2.07 0.77
N ASP A 379 10.53 -3.05 1.63
CA ASP A 379 9.88 -4.30 1.23
C ASP A 379 8.39 -4.14 0.87
N ASN A 380 7.76 -3.02 1.24
CA ASN A 380 6.34 -2.76 1.02
C ASN A 380 6.06 -1.96 -0.26
N GLY A 381 7.11 -1.49 -0.96
CA GLY A 381 6.96 -0.70 -2.18
C GLY A 381 6.40 0.70 -1.94
N THR A 382 6.79 1.34 -0.84
CA THR A 382 6.26 2.65 -0.42
C THR A 382 7.25 3.80 -0.63
N VAL A 383 8.54 3.50 -0.66
CA VAL A 383 9.67 4.43 -0.78
C VAL A 383 10.38 4.13 -2.09
N GLN A 384 10.16 4.98 -3.09
CA GLN A 384 10.82 4.88 -4.40
C GLN A 384 12.34 4.93 -4.23
N HIS A 385 13.04 4.12 -5.00
CA HIS A 385 14.48 3.96 -4.91
C HIS A 385 15.26 5.24 -5.25
N VAL A 386 16.30 5.51 -4.46
CA VAL A 386 17.25 6.62 -4.63
C VAL A 386 18.65 6.05 -4.92
N GLU A 387 19.34 6.58 -5.92
CA GLU A 387 20.68 6.10 -6.29
C GLU A 387 21.64 6.08 -5.09
N GLY A 388 22.35 4.96 -4.91
CA GLY A 388 23.28 4.74 -3.80
C GLY A 388 22.65 4.13 -2.54
N THR A 389 21.34 3.94 -2.49
CA THR A 389 20.70 3.09 -1.46
C THR A 389 20.52 1.65 -1.98
N GLN A 390 20.09 0.74 -1.10
CA GLN A 390 19.82 -0.64 -1.49
C GLN A 390 18.39 -0.80 -2.02
N ILE A 391 18.25 -1.35 -3.21
CA ILE A 391 16.94 -1.80 -3.73
C ILE A 391 16.53 -3.06 -2.95
N LYS A 392 15.32 -3.04 -2.38
CA LYS A 392 14.73 -4.18 -1.66
C LYS A 392 13.54 -4.80 -2.35
N LEU A 393 12.90 -4.07 -3.26
CA LEU A 393 11.77 -4.56 -4.04
C LEU A 393 11.84 -4.03 -5.46
N ALA A 394 11.66 -4.92 -6.44
CA ALA A 394 11.34 -4.58 -7.81
C ALA A 394 9.88 -4.98 -8.08
N LYS A 395 9.03 -3.99 -8.36
CA LYS A 395 7.63 -4.20 -8.71
C LYS A 395 7.46 -4.12 -10.22
N LEU A 396 7.03 -5.22 -10.82
CA LEU A 396 6.74 -5.30 -12.25
C LEU A 396 5.23 -5.27 -12.45
N THR A 397 4.74 -4.35 -13.27
CA THR A 397 3.30 -4.20 -13.54
C THR A 397 3.07 -4.17 -15.05
N VAL A 398 2.07 -4.90 -15.53
CA VAL A 398 1.70 -4.85 -16.96
C VAL A 398 1.33 -3.41 -17.33
N LYS A 399 2.01 -2.87 -18.35
CA LYS A 399 1.72 -1.52 -18.88
C LYS A 399 0.27 -1.44 -19.30
N SER A 400 -0.36 -0.28 -19.04
CA SER A 400 -1.72 -0.01 -19.50
C SER A 400 -1.82 -0.22 -21.02
N GLY A 401 -2.79 -1.02 -21.46
CA GLY A 401 -3.03 -1.34 -22.88
C GLY A 401 -2.14 -2.43 -23.46
N MET A 402 -1.10 -2.87 -22.73
CA MET A 402 -0.12 -3.82 -23.27
C MET A 402 -0.43 -5.28 -22.97
N ALA A 403 -1.47 -5.59 -22.19
CA ALA A 403 -1.81 -6.96 -21.76
C ALA A 403 -1.96 -7.99 -22.91
N TYR A 404 -2.17 -7.54 -24.14
CA TYR A 404 -2.31 -8.35 -25.36
C TYR A 404 -1.15 -8.19 -26.35
N SER A 405 -0.06 -7.55 -25.95
CA SER A 405 1.09 -7.29 -26.82
C SER A 405 1.84 -8.56 -27.23
N ILE A 406 1.53 -9.70 -26.61
CA ILE A 406 2.12 -11.00 -26.91
C ILE A 406 1.06 -11.86 -27.61
N ASP A 407 1.31 -12.21 -28.87
CA ASP A 407 0.36 -12.98 -29.67
C ASP A 407 0.02 -14.33 -29.01
N GLY A 408 -1.29 -14.60 -28.91
CA GLY A 408 -1.82 -15.81 -28.26
C GLY A 408 -1.85 -15.77 -26.72
N TYR A 409 -1.47 -14.66 -26.07
CA TYR A 409 -1.49 -14.54 -24.62
C TYR A 409 -2.22 -13.28 -24.13
N TYR A 410 -2.87 -13.40 -22.98
CA TYR A 410 -3.36 -12.28 -22.19
C TYR A 410 -2.62 -12.26 -20.86
N VAL A 411 -1.75 -11.28 -20.68
CA VAL A 411 -0.92 -11.18 -19.49
C VAL A 411 -1.50 -10.12 -18.55
N ARG A 412 -1.74 -10.49 -17.28
CA ARG A 412 -2.24 -9.56 -16.26
C ARG A 412 -1.52 -9.73 -14.93
N GLY A 413 -1.79 -8.81 -14.01
CA GLY A 413 -1.26 -8.86 -12.65
C GLY A 413 0.04 -8.08 -12.48
N GLU A 414 0.73 -8.36 -11.38
CA GLU A 414 1.98 -7.73 -10.99
C GLU A 414 2.90 -8.76 -10.32
N ILE A 415 4.20 -8.50 -10.34
CA ILE A 415 5.23 -9.26 -9.63
C ILE A 415 5.83 -8.35 -8.57
N ASN A 416 5.96 -8.85 -7.35
CA ASN A 416 6.60 -8.13 -6.25
C ASN A 416 7.88 -8.87 -5.87
N ALA A 417 8.90 -8.74 -6.72
CA ALA A 417 10.17 -9.45 -6.58
C ALA A 417 11.01 -8.79 -5.50
N LYS A 418 11.08 -9.43 -4.33
CA LYS A 418 11.98 -9.01 -3.25
C LYS A 418 13.43 -9.20 -3.67
N ILE A 419 14.27 -8.24 -3.33
CA ILE A 419 15.68 -8.20 -3.70
C ILE A 419 16.52 -8.38 -2.46
N PHE A 420 17.36 -9.41 -2.47
CA PHE A 420 18.26 -9.75 -1.37
C PHE A 420 19.70 -9.55 -1.80
N LYS A 421 20.49 -8.92 -0.94
CA LYS A 421 21.93 -8.82 -1.13
C LYS A 421 22.54 -10.21 -0.92
N GLN A 422 23.37 -10.66 -1.87
CA GLN A 422 24.16 -11.86 -1.70
C GLN A 422 25.18 -11.70 -0.57
N ILE A 423 25.48 -12.81 0.09
CA ILE A 423 26.40 -12.87 1.22
C ILE A 423 27.66 -13.61 0.75
N ASP A 424 28.84 -13.03 0.96
CA ASP A 424 30.09 -13.73 0.68
C ASP A 424 30.20 -14.97 1.58
N ILE A 425 30.30 -16.15 0.99
CA ILE A 425 30.36 -17.43 1.72
C ILE A 425 31.54 -17.47 2.71
N ASN A 426 32.63 -16.74 2.43
CA ASN A 426 33.79 -16.65 3.32
C ASN A 426 33.49 -15.89 4.62
N THR A 427 32.40 -15.12 4.66
CA THR A 427 31.91 -14.47 5.89
C THR A 427 31.00 -15.38 6.72
N VAL A 428 30.45 -16.43 6.10
CA VAL A 428 29.57 -17.41 6.74
C VAL A 428 30.37 -18.61 7.25
N ILE A 429 31.20 -19.19 6.39
CA ILE A 429 32.04 -20.34 6.72
C ILE A 429 33.41 -19.85 7.21
N THR A 430 33.53 -19.74 8.52
CA THR A 430 34.80 -19.36 9.17
C THR A 430 35.73 -20.55 9.35
N ASP A 431 35.18 -21.75 9.50
CA ASP A 431 35.95 -22.97 9.74
C ASP A 431 36.18 -23.71 8.42
N LYS A 432 37.36 -23.47 7.83
CA LYS A 432 37.75 -24.07 6.54
C LYS A 432 38.24 -25.52 6.65
N THR A 433 38.38 -26.05 7.86
CA THR A 433 38.73 -27.46 8.09
C THR A 433 37.61 -28.15 8.84
N LEU A 434 37.08 -29.24 8.26
CA LEU A 434 36.00 -30.04 8.83
C LEU A 434 36.46 -31.50 8.96
N ASN A 435 35.97 -32.20 9.98
CA ASN A 435 36.20 -33.63 10.13
C ASN A 435 34.89 -34.34 9.79
N ILE A 436 34.94 -35.31 8.88
CA ILE A 436 33.78 -36.11 8.50
C ILE A 436 34.11 -37.61 8.66
N SER A 437 33.11 -38.38 9.06
CA SER A 437 33.20 -39.84 9.16
C SER A 437 32.03 -40.43 8.39
N CYS A 438 32.32 -41.21 7.35
CA CYS A 438 31.30 -41.65 6.40
C CYS A 438 31.63 -43.02 5.80
N GLU A 439 30.63 -43.67 5.20
CA GLU A 439 30.88 -44.77 4.27
C GLU A 439 31.56 -44.25 3.01
N LYS A 440 32.14 -45.17 2.24
CA LYS A 440 32.75 -44.85 0.94
C LYS A 440 31.70 -44.23 0.00
N ASP A 441 32.10 -43.20 -0.74
CA ASP A 441 31.30 -42.49 -1.74
C ASP A 441 30.13 -41.66 -1.15
N ALA A 442 30.06 -41.53 0.18
CA ALA A 442 29.06 -40.73 0.91
C ALA A 442 29.63 -39.41 1.46
N GLU A 443 30.81 -38.99 1.01
CA GLU A 443 31.54 -37.85 1.59
C GLU A 443 30.78 -36.53 1.44
N LEU A 444 30.15 -36.30 0.28
CA LEU A 444 29.39 -35.07 0.01
C LEU A 444 28.06 -35.03 0.78
N ASP A 445 27.37 -36.16 0.89
CA ASP A 445 26.13 -36.26 1.68
C ASP A 445 26.41 -35.99 3.17
N VAL A 446 27.48 -36.59 3.73
CA VAL A 446 27.86 -36.33 5.12
C VAL A 446 28.39 -34.91 5.31
N LEU A 447 29.09 -34.34 4.33
CA LEU A 447 29.48 -32.93 4.37
C LEU A 447 28.25 -32.02 4.40
N GLU A 448 27.22 -32.33 3.61
CA GLU A 448 25.95 -31.60 3.61
C GLU A 448 25.31 -31.61 5.01
N GLU A 449 25.21 -32.78 5.64
CA GLU A 449 24.71 -32.91 7.01
C GLU A 449 25.52 -32.07 8.02
N VAL A 450 26.85 -32.12 7.92
CA VAL A 450 27.76 -31.36 8.79
C VAL A 450 27.59 -29.85 8.59
N LEU A 451 27.45 -29.39 7.35
CA LEU A 451 27.19 -27.97 7.07
C LEU A 451 25.79 -27.55 7.55
N ALA A 452 24.78 -28.40 7.38
CA ALA A 452 23.42 -28.16 7.84
C ALA A 452 23.37 -27.98 9.36
N GLU A 453 24.02 -28.87 10.11
CA GLU A 453 24.10 -28.79 11.58
C GLU A 453 24.89 -27.56 12.02
N LYS A 454 26.10 -27.39 11.48
CA LYS A 454 27.04 -26.34 11.93
C LYS A 454 26.54 -24.93 11.63
N TYR A 455 25.85 -24.74 10.51
CA TYR A 455 25.35 -23.43 10.06
C TYR A 455 23.82 -23.32 10.11
N ASN A 456 23.17 -24.15 10.94
CA ASN A 456 21.71 -24.19 11.06
C ASN A 456 21.09 -22.82 11.37
N ASP A 457 21.72 -22.02 12.24
CA ASP A 457 21.22 -20.68 12.60
C ASP A 457 21.21 -19.74 11.39
N PHE A 458 22.24 -19.81 10.54
CA PHE A 458 22.31 -19.03 9.30
C PHE A 458 21.25 -19.49 8.30
N ILE A 459 21.12 -20.81 8.10
CA ILE A 459 20.11 -21.41 7.19
C ILE A 459 18.70 -21.02 7.64
N THR A 460 18.38 -21.20 8.92
CA THR A 460 17.06 -20.92 9.51
C THR A 460 16.73 -19.43 9.46
N SER A 461 17.64 -18.55 9.89
CA SER A 461 17.41 -17.09 9.88
C SER A 461 17.17 -16.54 8.47
N ASN A 462 17.76 -17.18 7.46
CA ASN A 462 17.55 -16.83 6.06
C ASN A 462 16.41 -17.62 5.39
N ASN A 463 15.83 -18.64 6.04
CA ASN A 463 14.85 -19.59 5.47
C ASN A 463 15.35 -20.20 4.15
N ALA A 464 16.59 -20.67 4.20
CA ALA A 464 17.22 -21.41 3.13
C ALA A 464 17.17 -22.92 3.40
N THR A 465 17.60 -23.72 2.43
CA THR A 465 18.01 -25.12 2.63
C THR A 465 19.54 -25.20 2.61
N VAL A 466 20.09 -26.35 3.01
CA VAL A 466 21.54 -26.59 2.95
C VAL A 466 22.09 -26.57 1.51
N ASP A 467 21.22 -26.74 0.50
CA ASP A 467 21.56 -26.61 -0.93
C ASP A 467 22.24 -25.27 -1.28
N ILE A 468 22.07 -24.22 -0.46
CA ILE A 468 22.80 -22.93 -0.62
C ILE A 468 24.31 -23.08 -0.68
N PHE A 469 24.88 -24.16 -0.15
CA PHE A 469 26.31 -24.41 -0.23
C PHE A 469 26.76 -25.02 -1.55
N GLY A 470 25.84 -25.38 -2.47
CA GLY A 470 26.18 -25.85 -3.81
C GLY A 470 26.89 -27.20 -3.82
N LEU A 471 26.43 -28.14 -2.99
CA LEU A 471 26.94 -29.51 -2.94
C LEU A 471 26.28 -30.45 -3.95
N SER A 472 25.02 -30.17 -4.33
CA SER A 472 24.31 -30.99 -5.31
C SER A 472 25.00 -30.93 -6.68
N GLY A 473 25.42 -32.09 -7.19
CA GLY A 473 26.15 -32.20 -8.46
C GLY A 473 27.61 -31.72 -8.41
N ASN A 474 28.15 -31.45 -7.21
CA ASN A 474 29.51 -30.97 -7.03
C ASN A 474 30.53 -32.10 -7.30
N ASP A 475 31.41 -31.91 -8.28
CA ASP A 475 32.46 -32.86 -8.66
C ASP A 475 33.87 -32.41 -8.24
N THR A 476 33.95 -31.40 -7.37
CA THR A 476 35.22 -30.75 -6.97
C THR A 476 35.94 -31.45 -5.82
N LEU A 477 35.38 -32.55 -5.30
CA LEU A 477 35.99 -33.34 -4.23
C LEU A 477 37.29 -33.99 -4.71
N ASN A 478 38.41 -33.59 -4.11
CA ASN A 478 39.74 -34.03 -4.50
C ASN A 478 40.56 -34.46 -3.28
N TYR A 479 40.98 -35.73 -3.22
CA TYR A 479 41.86 -36.23 -2.17
C TYR A 479 43.30 -35.71 -2.38
N THR A 480 43.84 -35.05 -1.37
CA THR A 480 45.21 -34.49 -1.38
C THR A 480 46.21 -35.39 -0.65
N ASN A 481 45.73 -36.17 0.33
CA ASN A 481 46.53 -37.18 1.04
C ASN A 481 45.62 -38.33 1.49
N GLY A 482 45.63 -39.44 0.76
CA GLY A 482 44.73 -40.59 1.02
C GLY A 482 43.99 -41.04 -0.23
N SER A 483 42.87 -41.75 -0.05
CA SER A 483 41.99 -42.18 -1.15
C SER A 483 40.53 -42.35 -0.67
N PRO A 484 39.55 -42.41 -1.60
CA PRO A 484 38.15 -42.73 -1.25
C PRO A 484 37.99 -44.05 -0.48
N GLU A 485 38.90 -45.01 -0.65
CA GLU A 485 38.87 -46.30 0.07
C GLU A 485 39.44 -46.24 1.50
N SER A 486 40.37 -45.33 1.75
CA SER A 486 41.17 -45.32 2.99
C SER A 486 40.98 -44.07 3.84
N GLY A 487 40.21 -43.09 3.36
CA GLY A 487 40.08 -41.78 3.98
C GLY A 487 41.34 -40.94 3.78
N GLY A 488 41.50 -39.93 4.64
CA GLY A 488 42.63 -39.01 4.61
C GLY A 488 42.20 -37.55 4.53
N THR A 489 42.96 -36.72 3.83
CA THR A 489 42.64 -35.30 3.62
C THR A 489 42.14 -35.07 2.20
N ALA A 490 40.97 -34.44 2.07
CA ALA A 490 40.40 -34.03 0.80
C ALA A 490 40.12 -32.52 0.78
N THR A 491 39.95 -31.95 -0.40
CA THR A 491 39.49 -30.58 -0.61
C THR A 491 38.23 -30.59 -1.45
N VAL A 492 37.31 -29.67 -1.15
CA VAL A 492 36.09 -29.44 -1.93
C VAL A 492 35.90 -27.94 -2.11
N ILE A 493 35.46 -27.51 -3.29
CA ILE A 493 35.15 -26.13 -3.60
C ILE A 493 33.63 -25.98 -3.60
N LEU A 494 33.11 -25.17 -2.69
CA LEU A 494 31.70 -24.79 -2.68
C LEU A 494 31.47 -23.61 -3.63
N LEU A 495 30.31 -23.58 -4.29
CA LEU A 495 29.90 -22.53 -5.24
C LEU A 495 30.83 -22.35 -6.45
N ASP A 496 31.33 -23.46 -7.01
CA ASP A 496 32.38 -23.45 -8.04
C ASP A 496 31.92 -23.00 -9.45
N SER A 497 30.62 -22.78 -9.68
CA SER A 497 30.19 -22.19 -10.95
C SER A 497 28.92 -21.32 -10.86
N GLU A 498 28.98 -20.17 -11.52
CA GLU A 498 27.83 -19.29 -11.79
C GLU A 498 26.93 -19.85 -12.91
N ASP A 499 27.46 -20.76 -13.73
CA ASP A 499 26.81 -21.30 -14.92
C ASP A 499 26.03 -22.61 -14.68
N ASP A 500 26.13 -23.22 -13.50
CA ASP A 500 25.32 -24.41 -13.21
C ASP A 500 23.84 -24.02 -13.09
N ILE A 501 23.00 -24.69 -13.88
CA ILE A 501 21.54 -24.59 -13.78
C ILE A 501 21.04 -25.00 -12.39
N ASN A 502 21.80 -25.85 -11.69
CA ASN A 502 21.52 -26.25 -10.32
C ASN A 502 21.78 -25.12 -9.31
N ASN A 503 22.62 -24.13 -9.66
CA ASN A 503 22.93 -22.97 -8.81
C ASN A 503 22.02 -21.76 -9.13
N PHE A 504 20.75 -22.02 -9.44
CA PHE A 504 19.80 -20.96 -9.77
C PHE A 504 19.45 -20.13 -8.53
N ASN A 505 19.75 -18.82 -8.55
CA ASN A 505 19.40 -17.85 -7.51
C ASN A 505 19.88 -18.24 -6.11
N ASN A 506 21.21 -18.22 -5.91
CA ASN A 506 21.82 -18.54 -4.62
C ASN A 506 22.04 -17.29 -3.76
N LEU A 507 21.75 -17.40 -2.46
CA LEU A 507 21.99 -16.35 -1.47
C LEU A 507 23.49 -16.11 -1.22
N LEU A 508 24.29 -17.15 -1.35
CA LEU A 508 25.72 -17.08 -1.16
C LEU A 508 26.43 -16.70 -2.47
N SER A 509 27.57 -16.05 -2.32
CA SER A 509 28.44 -15.63 -3.43
C SER A 509 29.90 -15.91 -3.10
N GLY A 510 30.71 -16.04 -4.16
CA GLY A 510 32.13 -16.33 -4.07
C GLY A 510 32.42 -17.82 -3.80
N PRO A 511 33.50 -18.38 -4.37
CA PRO A 511 33.90 -19.75 -4.06
C PRO A 511 34.59 -19.83 -2.70
N ILE A 512 34.50 -20.99 -2.05
CA ILE A 512 35.31 -21.32 -0.87
C ILE A 512 35.83 -22.75 -0.95
N THR A 513 37.13 -22.91 -0.72
CA THR A 513 37.74 -24.24 -0.59
C THR A 513 37.73 -24.69 0.86
N LEU A 514 37.11 -25.83 1.12
CA LEU A 514 37.15 -26.52 2.41
C LEU A 514 38.18 -27.64 2.37
N THR A 515 38.83 -27.88 3.50
CA THR A 515 39.68 -29.05 3.76
C THR A 515 38.90 -30.03 4.64
N LEU A 516 38.76 -31.27 4.18
CA LEU A 516 38.05 -32.33 4.87
C LEU A 516 39.06 -33.34 5.42
N ASN A 517 38.99 -33.63 6.71
CA ASN A 517 39.65 -34.80 7.29
C ASN A 517 38.61 -35.94 7.29
N VAL A 518 38.73 -36.84 6.32
CA VAL A 518 37.78 -37.91 6.04
C VAL A 518 38.23 -39.20 6.73
N THR A 519 37.36 -39.76 7.55
CA THR A 519 37.51 -41.11 8.12
C THR A 519 36.50 -42.04 7.46
N ILE A 520 36.96 -43.04 6.72
CA ILE A 520 36.06 -44.02 6.09
C ILE A 520 35.72 -45.12 7.11
N THR A 521 34.42 -45.28 7.37
CA THR A 521 33.91 -46.36 8.22
C THR A 521 33.60 -47.58 7.36
N THR A 522 34.10 -48.74 7.79
CA THR A 522 33.92 -50.04 7.14
C THR A 522 32.63 -50.72 7.53
#